data_AF-D0UN73-F1
#
_entry.id   AF-D0UN73-F1
#
_cell.length_a   1.000
_cell.length_b   1.000
_cell.length_c   1.000
_cell.angle_alpha   90.00
_cell.angle_beta   90.00
_cell.angle_gamma   90.00
#
_symmetry.space_group_name_H-M   'P 1'
#
loop_
_entity.id
_entity.type
_entity.pdbx_description
1 polymer ?
#
loop_
_entity_poly.entity_id
_entity_poly.type
_entity_poly.pdbx_seq_one_letter_code
_entity_poly.pdbx_strand_id
1 'polypeptide(L)'
;PIAASTNRGRDLIGVQNLIKKHQAVLAEINNHENRVRSVCEAGENMVADGHFAHDEINKRIQNLSEKWQQLKDKALQRKRDLEDSLQAHQYFADANEAESWMKEKEPIVGSQDYGKDEDSAEALLKKHEALMADLDAFGNSVEALKEQAQLCRQQEAPIVDQAGKEFVMALYDYTEKSPREVSMKKNDVLALLNSNNK
;
A
#
# COMPACT_ATOMS: atom_id res chain seq x y z
N PRO A 1 15.80 11.43 -0.65
CA PRO A 1 16.12 9.99 -0.43
C PRO A 1 14.91 9.14 -0.86
N ILE A 2 15.12 8.02 -1.55
CA ILE A 2 14.03 7.18 -2.08
C ILE A 2 13.09 6.70 -0.96
N ALA A 3 13.64 6.45 0.23
CA ALA A 3 12.88 6.08 1.44
C ALA A 3 11.86 7.13 1.91
N ALA A 4 12.00 8.40 1.50
CA ALA A 4 11.09 9.50 1.85
C ALA A 4 10.22 9.96 0.67
N SER A 5 10.25 9.23 -0.45
CA SER A 5 9.40 9.56 -1.60
C SER A 5 7.93 9.36 -1.25
N THR A 6 7.05 10.21 -1.76
CA THR A 6 5.59 10.11 -1.65
C THR A 6 4.96 9.51 -2.90
N ASN A 7 5.76 9.14 -3.92
CA ASN A 7 5.25 8.49 -5.12
C ASN A 7 4.80 7.06 -4.80
N ARG A 8 3.51 6.79 -5.04
CA ARG A 8 2.80 5.52 -4.79
C ARG A 8 2.46 4.73 -6.05
N GLY A 9 2.85 5.21 -7.24
CA GLY A 9 2.50 4.58 -8.54
C GLY A 9 1.12 5.01 -9.06
N ARG A 10 0.93 4.93 -10.39
CA ARG A 10 -0.30 5.36 -11.07
C ARG A 10 -1.10 4.21 -11.68
N ASP A 11 -0.48 3.05 -11.79
CA ASP A 11 -0.99 1.82 -12.36
C ASP A 11 -0.31 0.61 -11.68
N LEU A 12 -0.89 -0.58 -11.85
CA LEU A 12 -0.39 -1.82 -11.23
C LEU A 12 1.09 -2.07 -11.50
N ILE A 13 1.53 -1.90 -12.76
CA ILE A 13 2.91 -2.07 -13.18
C ILE A 13 3.83 -1.05 -12.51
N GLY A 14 3.41 0.21 -12.43
CA GLY A 14 4.14 1.27 -11.76
C GLY A 14 4.34 0.99 -10.28
N VAL A 15 3.32 0.52 -9.58
CA VAL A 15 3.43 0.14 -8.16
C VAL A 15 4.38 -1.04 -7.98
N GLN A 16 4.25 -2.11 -8.76
CA GLN A 16 5.13 -3.28 -8.70
C GLN A 16 6.60 -2.90 -8.91
N ASN A 17 6.87 -2.01 -9.87
CA ASN A 17 8.21 -1.48 -10.10
C ASN A 17 8.75 -0.67 -8.92
N LEU A 18 7.90 0.16 -8.28
CA LEU A 18 8.29 0.92 -7.08
C LEU A 18 8.56 -0.01 -5.89
N ILE A 19 7.77 -1.07 -5.70
CA ILE A 19 8.00 -2.10 -4.68
C ILE A 19 9.35 -2.77 -4.90
N LYS A 20 9.64 -3.21 -6.13
CA LYS A 20 10.93 -3.85 -6.46
C LYS A 20 12.12 -2.92 -6.17
N LYS A 21 12.01 -1.64 -6.52
CA LYS A 21 13.04 -0.63 -6.18
C LYS A 21 13.16 -0.43 -4.67
N HIS A 22 12.04 -0.40 -3.94
CA HIS A 22 12.05 -0.22 -2.48
C HIS A 22 12.62 -1.44 -1.75
N GLN A 23 12.40 -2.65 -2.24
CA GLN A 23 13.04 -3.87 -1.73
C GLN A 23 14.57 -3.78 -1.78
N ALA A 24 15.14 -3.21 -2.84
CA ALA A 24 16.58 -2.97 -2.92
C ALA A 24 17.07 -2.01 -1.82
N VAL A 25 16.33 -0.92 -1.58
CA VAL A 25 16.63 0.03 -0.49
C VAL A 25 16.55 -0.64 0.89
N LEU A 26 15.55 -1.49 1.12
CA LEU A 26 15.44 -2.25 2.38
C LEU A 26 16.62 -3.21 2.58
N ALA A 27 17.07 -3.87 1.51
CA ALA A 27 18.25 -4.73 1.55
C ALA A 27 19.52 -3.91 1.88
N GLU A 28 19.69 -2.74 1.27
CA GLU A 28 20.81 -1.83 1.59
C GLU A 28 20.78 -1.37 3.05
N ILE A 29 19.61 -0.98 3.58
CA ILE A 29 19.45 -0.60 4.99
C ILE A 29 19.83 -1.79 5.88
N ASN A 30 19.33 -2.99 5.60
CA ASN A 30 19.65 -4.18 6.37
C ASN A 30 21.14 -4.53 6.32
N ASN A 31 21.80 -4.38 5.18
CA ASN A 31 23.23 -4.60 5.03
C ASN A 31 24.07 -3.61 5.86
N HIS A 32 23.58 -2.38 6.06
CA HIS A 32 24.27 -1.37 6.87
C HIS A 32 23.99 -1.48 8.37
N GLU A 33 23.00 -2.27 8.79
CA GLU A 33 22.61 -2.46 10.20
C GLU A 33 23.79 -2.88 11.06
N ASN A 34 24.55 -3.89 10.64
CA ASN A 34 25.70 -4.40 11.41
C ASN A 34 26.79 -3.34 11.55
N ARG A 35 27.05 -2.55 10.50
CA ARG A 35 28.07 -1.49 10.55
C ARG A 35 27.67 -0.37 11.51
N VAL A 36 26.41 0.06 11.48
CA VAL A 36 25.91 1.08 12.40
C VAL A 36 25.99 0.59 13.84
N ARG A 37 25.59 -0.68 14.08
CA ARG A 37 25.71 -1.31 15.39
C ARG A 37 27.15 -1.35 15.89
N SER A 38 28.09 -1.83 15.10
CA SER A 38 29.51 -1.90 15.51
C SER A 38 30.10 -0.52 15.80
N VAL A 39 29.70 0.53 15.10
CA VAL A 39 30.13 1.91 15.40
C VAL A 39 29.57 2.39 16.74
N CYS A 40 28.31 2.07 17.03
CA CYS A 40 27.70 2.40 18.32
C CYS A 40 28.39 1.65 19.46
N GLU A 41 28.56 0.33 19.33
CA GLU A 41 29.24 -0.52 20.32
C GLU A 41 30.68 -0.05 20.59
N ALA A 42 31.44 0.27 19.54
CA ALA A 42 32.80 0.80 19.70
C ALA A 42 32.82 2.12 20.47
N GLY A 43 31.87 3.02 20.17
CA GLY A 43 31.74 4.28 20.89
C GLY A 43 31.32 4.10 22.35
N GLU A 44 30.41 3.16 22.63
CA GLU A 44 29.95 2.82 23.98
C GLU A 44 31.11 2.27 24.82
N ASN A 45 31.96 1.42 24.24
CA ASN A 45 33.18 0.93 24.89
C ASN A 45 34.15 2.08 25.22
N MET A 46 34.38 3.03 24.30
CA MET A 46 35.23 4.19 24.58
C MET A 46 34.69 5.04 25.74
N VAL A 47 33.36 5.19 25.84
CA VAL A 47 32.73 5.89 26.97
C VAL A 47 32.94 5.11 28.27
N ALA A 48 32.77 3.79 28.25
CA ALA A 48 32.97 2.91 29.40
C ALA A 48 34.42 2.92 29.91
N ASP A 49 35.39 3.01 29.00
CA ASP A 49 36.83 3.09 29.31
C ASP A 49 37.26 4.47 29.86
N GLY A 50 36.31 5.42 30.04
CA GLY A 50 36.60 6.74 30.60
C GLY A 50 37.31 7.69 29.64
N HIS A 51 37.09 7.54 28.32
CA HIS A 51 37.71 8.40 27.32
C HIS A 51 37.45 9.89 27.60
N PHE A 52 38.48 10.73 27.41
CA PHE A 52 38.42 12.17 27.77
C PHE A 52 37.29 12.94 27.07
N ALA A 53 36.85 12.45 25.91
CA ALA A 53 35.76 13.01 25.11
C ALA A 53 34.43 12.23 25.22
N HIS A 54 34.21 11.47 26.30
CA HIS A 54 33.05 10.60 26.47
C HIS A 54 31.70 11.31 26.26
N ASP A 55 31.55 12.57 26.71
CA ASP A 55 30.32 13.35 26.50
C ASP A 55 30.01 13.59 25.01
N GLU A 56 31.02 13.93 24.21
CA GLU A 56 30.86 14.17 22.77
C GLU A 56 30.64 12.84 22.03
N ILE A 57 31.34 11.78 22.43
CA ILE A 57 31.18 10.44 21.85
C ILE A 57 29.75 9.94 22.10
N ASN A 58 29.25 10.04 23.34
CA ASN A 58 27.90 9.60 23.71
C ASN A 58 26.82 10.36 22.91
N LYS A 59 26.94 11.69 22.78
CA LYS A 59 26.04 12.49 21.94
C LYS A 59 26.01 12.02 20.49
N ARG A 60 27.17 11.69 19.92
CA ARG A 60 27.25 11.20 18.53
C ARG A 60 26.61 9.82 18.35
N ILE A 61 26.82 8.90 19.29
CA ILE A 61 26.20 7.57 19.27
C ILE A 61 24.67 7.70 19.34
N GLN A 62 24.17 8.48 20.30
CA GLN A 62 22.73 8.73 20.45
C GLN A 62 22.13 9.33 19.17
N ASN A 63 22.78 10.34 18.58
CA ASN A 63 22.32 10.97 17.35
C ASN A 63 22.31 9.98 16.16
N LEU A 64 23.34 9.15 16.05
CA LEU A 64 23.44 8.12 15.00
C LEU A 64 22.32 7.08 15.15
N SER A 65 22.10 6.58 16.37
CA SER A 65 21.05 5.61 16.69
C SER A 65 19.65 6.17 16.41
N GLU A 66 19.36 7.42 16.83
CA GLU A 66 18.09 8.08 16.56
C GLU A 66 17.85 8.25 15.05
N LYS A 67 18.84 8.73 14.30
CA LYS A 67 18.73 8.86 12.83
C LYS A 67 18.57 7.52 12.13
N TRP A 68 19.25 6.48 12.61
CA TRP A 68 19.14 5.14 12.06
C TRP A 68 17.74 4.56 12.25
N GLN A 69 17.20 4.68 13.47
CA GLN A 69 15.85 4.23 13.77
C GLN A 69 14.81 4.99 12.93
N GLN A 70 14.91 6.32 12.85
CA GLN A 70 14.03 7.13 12.00
C GLN A 70 14.09 6.74 10.52
N LEU A 71 15.26 6.37 10.01
CA LEU A 71 15.40 5.89 8.64
C LEU A 71 14.66 4.56 8.42
N LYS A 72 14.79 3.62 9.37
CA LYS A 72 14.08 2.33 9.33
C LYS A 72 12.58 2.52 9.39
N ASP A 73 12.09 3.38 10.28
CA ASP A 73 10.68 3.68 10.42
C ASP A 73 10.10 4.27 9.13
N LYS A 74 10.80 5.25 8.51
CA LYS A 74 10.41 5.81 7.21
C LYS A 74 10.41 4.76 6.09
N ALA A 75 11.38 3.87 6.07
CA ALA A 75 11.46 2.81 5.06
C ALA A 75 10.33 1.78 5.23
N LEU A 76 9.99 1.41 6.46
CA LEU A 76 8.85 0.54 6.77
C LEU A 76 7.53 1.22 6.43
N GLN A 77 7.40 2.51 6.73
CA GLN A 77 6.21 3.28 6.37
C GLN A 77 5.99 3.29 4.86
N ARG A 78 7.04 3.59 4.09
CA ARG A 78 6.97 3.58 2.63
C ARG A 78 6.65 2.19 2.08
N LYS A 79 7.09 1.11 2.73
CA LYS A 79 6.74 -0.26 2.34
C LYS A 79 5.23 -0.46 2.43
N ARG A 80 4.61 -0.11 3.57
CA ARG A 80 3.17 -0.22 3.78
C ARG A 80 2.38 0.60 2.77
N ASP A 81 2.76 1.86 2.56
CA ASP A 81 2.13 2.74 1.56
C ASP A 81 2.14 2.14 0.14
N LEU A 82 3.21 1.41 -0.22
CA LEU A 82 3.31 0.75 -1.53
C LEU A 82 2.51 -0.55 -1.59
N GLU A 83 2.47 -1.32 -0.51
CA GLU A 83 1.63 -2.53 -0.39
C GLU A 83 0.15 -2.18 -0.48
N ASP A 84 -0.27 -1.10 0.16
CA ASP A 84 -1.65 -0.62 0.11
C ASP A 84 -2.01 -0.14 -1.31
N SER A 85 -1.11 0.62 -1.95
CA SER A 85 -1.28 1.04 -3.34
C SER A 85 -1.40 -0.17 -4.28
N LEU A 86 -0.60 -1.21 -4.04
CA LEU A 86 -0.63 -2.44 -4.84
C LEU A 86 -1.99 -3.12 -4.73
N GLN A 87 -2.52 -3.24 -3.51
CA GLN A 87 -3.82 -3.86 -3.27
C GLN A 87 -4.96 -3.12 -3.98
N ALA A 88 -4.95 -1.78 -3.90
CA ALA A 88 -5.95 -0.95 -4.57
C ALA A 88 -5.88 -1.11 -6.10
N HIS A 89 -4.68 -1.02 -6.70
CA HIS A 89 -4.50 -1.18 -8.14
C HIS A 89 -4.83 -2.59 -8.64
N GLN A 90 -4.51 -3.63 -7.86
CA GLN A 90 -4.91 -5.00 -8.16
C GLN A 90 -6.43 -5.13 -8.17
N TYR A 91 -7.11 -4.54 -7.17
CA TYR A 91 -8.57 -4.59 -7.09
C TYR A 91 -9.22 -3.94 -8.32
N PHE A 92 -8.75 -2.75 -8.71
CA PHE A 92 -9.29 -2.09 -9.90
C PHE A 92 -9.01 -2.88 -11.18
N ALA A 93 -7.84 -3.52 -11.30
CA ALA A 93 -7.54 -4.37 -12.45
C ALA A 93 -8.49 -5.57 -12.53
N ASP A 94 -8.63 -6.31 -11.43
CA ASP A 94 -9.47 -7.50 -11.35
C ASP A 94 -10.96 -7.15 -11.52
N ALA A 95 -11.41 -6.01 -10.97
CA ALA A 95 -12.78 -5.53 -11.15
C ALA A 95 -13.08 -5.15 -12.60
N ASN A 96 -12.14 -4.49 -13.29
CA ASN A 96 -12.28 -4.18 -14.72
C ASN A 96 -12.33 -5.45 -15.58
N GLU A 97 -11.52 -6.46 -15.25
CA GLU A 97 -11.55 -7.76 -15.92
C GLU A 97 -12.91 -8.44 -15.72
N ALA A 98 -13.42 -8.44 -14.49
CA ALA A 98 -14.73 -8.97 -14.15
C ALA A 98 -15.86 -8.26 -14.91
N GLU A 99 -15.83 -6.92 -14.98
CA GLU A 99 -16.79 -6.14 -15.77
C GLU A 99 -16.71 -6.47 -17.28
N SER A 100 -15.50 -6.62 -17.81
CA SER A 100 -15.31 -6.98 -19.22
C SER A 100 -15.88 -8.36 -19.52
N TRP A 101 -15.64 -9.34 -18.64
CA TRP A 101 -16.16 -10.69 -18.77
C TRP A 101 -17.70 -10.71 -18.73
N MET A 102 -18.32 -9.97 -17.80
CA MET A 102 -19.78 -9.86 -17.73
C MET A 102 -20.37 -9.29 -19.02
N LYS A 103 -19.78 -8.21 -19.57
CA LYS A 103 -20.21 -7.61 -20.84
C LYS A 103 -20.10 -8.58 -22.02
N GLU A 104 -19.10 -9.47 -22.00
CA GLU A 104 -18.94 -10.49 -23.05
C GLU A 104 -20.02 -11.58 -22.96
N LYS A 105 -20.40 -12.01 -21.74
CA LYS A 105 -21.39 -13.07 -21.53
C LYS A 105 -22.84 -12.60 -21.62
N GLU A 106 -23.12 -11.33 -21.36
CA GLU A 106 -24.46 -10.71 -21.42
C GLU A 106 -25.26 -11.03 -22.71
N PRO A 107 -24.72 -10.89 -23.94
CA PRO A 107 -25.46 -11.23 -25.16
C PRO A 107 -25.73 -12.72 -25.33
N ILE A 108 -24.90 -13.60 -24.76
CA ILE A 108 -25.08 -15.06 -24.84
C ILE A 108 -26.28 -15.47 -23.99
N VAL A 109 -26.40 -14.91 -22.78
CA VAL A 109 -27.53 -15.14 -21.87
C VAL A 109 -28.83 -14.56 -22.46
N GLY A 110 -28.75 -13.41 -23.13
CA GLY A 110 -29.90 -12.76 -23.75
C GLY A 110 -30.37 -13.36 -25.08
N SER A 111 -29.72 -14.39 -25.59
CA SER A 111 -30.09 -15.03 -26.86
C SER A 111 -31.47 -15.69 -26.78
N GLN A 112 -32.35 -15.36 -27.72
CA GLN A 112 -33.68 -15.99 -27.88
C GLN A 112 -33.68 -17.09 -28.97
N ASP A 113 -32.49 -17.54 -29.39
CA ASP A 113 -32.37 -18.70 -30.28
C ASP A 113 -32.56 -19.99 -29.48
N TYR A 114 -33.62 -20.73 -29.80
CA TYR A 114 -33.99 -21.99 -29.15
C TYR A 114 -33.68 -23.22 -30.04
N GLY A 115 -33.06 -23.01 -31.20
CA GLY A 115 -32.84 -24.05 -32.18
C GLY A 115 -34.08 -24.28 -33.05
N LYS A 116 -33.85 -24.81 -34.25
CA LYS A 116 -34.89 -25.07 -35.26
C LYS A 116 -35.28 -26.55 -35.34
N ASP A 117 -34.47 -27.41 -34.75
CA ASP A 117 -34.55 -28.88 -34.77
C ASP A 117 -33.89 -29.47 -33.51
N GLU A 118 -34.06 -30.77 -33.29
CA GLU A 118 -33.55 -31.48 -32.11
C GLU A 118 -32.03 -31.33 -31.95
N ASP A 119 -31.27 -31.51 -33.03
CA ASP A 119 -29.80 -31.40 -33.02
C ASP A 119 -29.33 -29.99 -32.62
N SER A 120 -29.97 -28.94 -33.15
CA SER A 120 -29.62 -27.55 -32.80
C SER A 120 -30.04 -27.19 -31.37
N ALA A 121 -31.17 -27.70 -30.89
CA ALA A 121 -31.59 -27.54 -29.51
C ALA A 121 -30.63 -28.24 -28.52
N GLU A 122 -30.19 -29.46 -28.83
CA GLU A 122 -29.21 -30.19 -28.00
C GLU A 122 -27.86 -29.47 -27.97
N ALA A 123 -27.41 -28.91 -29.11
CA ALA A 123 -26.20 -28.12 -29.17
C ALA A 123 -26.28 -26.83 -28.33
N LEU A 124 -27.45 -26.16 -28.31
CA LEU A 124 -27.69 -24.98 -27.48
C LEU A 124 -27.72 -25.33 -25.99
N LEU A 125 -28.32 -26.48 -25.61
CA LEU A 125 -28.31 -26.97 -24.24
C LEU A 125 -26.87 -27.20 -23.73
N LYS A 126 -26.02 -27.87 -24.53
CA LYS A 126 -24.60 -28.08 -24.16
C LYS A 126 -23.85 -26.75 -23.98
N LYS A 127 -24.12 -25.76 -24.84
CA LYS A 127 -23.53 -24.40 -24.68
C LYS A 127 -24.03 -23.72 -23.41
N HIS A 128 -25.30 -23.89 -23.07
CA HIS A 128 -25.88 -23.34 -21.85
C HIS A 128 -25.30 -23.98 -20.60
N GLU A 129 -25.13 -25.31 -20.58
CA GLU A 129 -24.45 -26.03 -19.50
C GLU A 129 -23.02 -25.53 -19.30
N ALA A 130 -22.27 -25.34 -20.39
CA ALA A 130 -20.93 -24.75 -20.33
C ALA A 130 -20.95 -23.31 -19.76
N LEU A 131 -21.93 -22.50 -20.17
CA LEU A 131 -22.12 -21.15 -19.64
C LEU A 131 -22.45 -21.14 -18.15
N MET A 132 -23.27 -22.09 -17.68
CA MET A 132 -23.60 -22.23 -16.26
C MET A 132 -22.37 -22.62 -15.44
N ALA A 133 -21.52 -23.51 -15.96
CA ALA A 133 -20.24 -23.85 -15.31
C ALA A 133 -19.28 -22.65 -15.28
N ASP A 134 -19.20 -21.88 -16.37
CA ASP A 134 -18.43 -20.63 -16.44
C ASP A 134 -18.93 -19.61 -15.40
N LEU A 135 -20.25 -19.44 -15.25
CA LEU A 135 -20.86 -18.53 -14.27
C LEU A 135 -20.56 -18.94 -12.82
N ASP A 136 -20.65 -20.23 -12.53
CA ASP A 136 -20.33 -20.77 -11.20
C ASP A 136 -18.84 -20.53 -10.85
N ALA A 137 -17.94 -20.81 -11.80
CA ALA A 137 -16.52 -20.55 -11.64
C ALA A 137 -16.24 -19.04 -11.43
N PHE A 138 -16.91 -18.17 -12.18
CA PHE A 138 -16.79 -16.72 -12.05
C PHE A 138 -17.34 -16.18 -10.73
N GLY A 139 -18.32 -16.86 -10.12
CA GLY A 139 -18.81 -16.54 -8.79
C GLY A 139 -17.69 -16.47 -7.74
N ASN A 140 -16.72 -17.39 -7.82
CA ASN A 140 -15.55 -17.38 -6.94
C ASN A 140 -14.69 -16.12 -7.13
N SER A 141 -14.52 -15.65 -8.36
CA SER A 141 -13.78 -14.41 -8.66
C SER A 141 -14.49 -13.18 -8.09
N VAL A 142 -15.82 -13.13 -8.14
CA VAL A 142 -16.61 -12.06 -7.54
C VAL A 142 -16.50 -12.08 -6.01
N GLU A 143 -16.49 -13.26 -5.40
CA GLU A 143 -16.29 -13.41 -3.96
C GLU A 143 -14.88 -12.96 -3.53
N ALA A 144 -13.84 -13.35 -4.27
CA ALA A 144 -12.48 -12.88 -4.05
C ALA A 144 -12.36 -11.35 -4.17
N LEU A 145 -12.99 -10.74 -5.18
CA LEU A 145 -13.06 -9.28 -5.33
C LEU A 145 -13.73 -8.60 -4.12
N LYS A 146 -14.79 -9.20 -3.60
CA LYS A 146 -15.51 -8.68 -2.41
C LYS A 146 -14.61 -8.73 -1.17
N GLU A 147 -13.89 -9.82 -0.95
CA GLU A 147 -12.92 -9.93 0.15
C GLU A 147 -11.80 -8.89 0.00
N GLN A 148 -11.24 -8.76 -1.20
CA GLN A 148 -10.19 -7.79 -1.49
C GLN A 148 -10.66 -6.34 -1.26
N ALA A 149 -11.90 -6.00 -1.65
CA ALA A 149 -12.50 -4.70 -1.37
C ALA A 149 -12.62 -4.40 0.12
N GLN A 150 -12.94 -5.40 0.95
CA GLN A 150 -13.01 -5.23 2.41
C GLN A 150 -11.64 -4.94 3.02
N LEU A 151 -10.59 -5.56 2.50
CA LEU A 151 -9.22 -5.30 2.94
C LEU A 151 -8.74 -3.90 2.53
N CYS A 152 -9.09 -3.44 1.32
CA CYS A 152 -8.77 -2.08 0.86
C CYS A 152 -9.41 -0.97 1.72
N ARG A 153 -10.56 -1.22 2.38
CA ARG A 153 -11.30 -0.22 3.16
C ARG A 153 -10.57 0.29 4.41
N GLN A 154 -9.47 -0.33 4.85
CA GLN A 154 -8.67 0.20 5.97
C GLN A 154 -7.92 1.50 5.62
N GLN A 155 -7.96 1.94 4.36
CA GLN A 155 -7.57 3.29 3.97
C GLN A 155 -8.82 4.14 3.75
N GLU A 156 -9.28 4.85 4.78
CA GLU A 156 -10.36 5.83 4.63
C GLU A 156 -9.92 6.91 3.62
N ALA A 157 -10.73 7.09 2.57
CA ALA A 157 -10.61 8.24 1.69
C ALA A 157 -10.75 9.52 2.53
N PRO A 158 -10.02 10.61 2.21
CA PRO A 158 -10.17 11.85 2.93
C PRO A 158 -11.64 12.26 2.98
N ILE A 159 -12.17 12.45 4.18
CA ILE A 159 -13.55 12.88 4.39
C ILE A 159 -13.61 14.34 3.96
N VAL A 160 -14.38 14.67 2.94
CA VAL A 160 -14.61 16.06 2.52
C VAL A 160 -15.82 16.56 3.30
N ASP A 161 -15.65 17.60 4.12
CA ASP A 161 -16.78 18.24 4.79
C ASP A 161 -17.66 19.02 3.80
N GLN A 162 -18.85 19.45 4.25
CA GLN A 162 -19.76 20.27 3.46
C GLN A 162 -19.16 21.62 3.02
N ALA A 163 -18.00 22.02 3.54
CA ALA A 163 -17.25 23.22 3.18
C ALA A 163 -16.06 22.95 2.24
N GLY A 164 -15.90 21.72 1.74
CA GLY A 164 -14.81 21.33 0.82
C GLY A 164 -13.46 21.14 1.50
N LYS A 165 -13.43 21.05 2.84
CA LYS A 165 -12.21 20.81 3.61
C LYS A 165 -11.97 19.30 3.68
N GLU A 166 -10.81 18.87 3.20
CA GLU A 166 -10.40 17.47 3.24
C GLU A 166 -9.86 17.13 4.63
N PHE A 167 -10.31 16.02 5.20
CA PHE A 167 -9.83 15.48 6.45
C PHE A 167 -9.19 14.12 6.23
N VAL A 168 -8.06 13.87 6.87
CA VAL A 168 -7.37 12.59 6.84
C VAL A 168 -7.18 12.06 8.24
N MET A 169 -7.32 10.75 8.41
CA MET A 169 -6.96 10.10 9.67
C MET A 169 -5.46 9.82 9.69
N ALA A 170 -4.81 10.17 10.80
CA ALA A 170 -3.44 9.82 11.08
C ALA A 170 -3.33 8.30 11.25
N LEU A 171 -2.66 7.64 10.32
CA LEU A 171 -2.49 6.18 10.41
C LEU A 171 -1.43 5.77 11.45
N TYR A 172 -0.62 6.73 11.91
CA TYR A 172 0.52 6.51 12.80
C TYR A 172 0.75 7.71 13.71
N ASP A 173 1.44 7.47 14.83
CA ASP A 173 1.99 8.53 15.65
C ASP A 173 3.12 9.25 14.89
N TYR A 174 3.11 10.58 14.91
CA TYR A 174 4.14 11.43 14.34
C TYR A 174 4.48 12.54 15.33
N THR A 175 5.76 12.85 15.48
CA THR A 175 6.21 13.99 16.29
C THR A 175 7.39 14.66 15.61
N GLU A 176 7.25 15.94 15.28
CA GLU A 176 8.30 16.76 14.71
C GLU A 176 8.94 17.64 15.78
N LYS A 177 10.22 17.41 16.07
CA LYS A 177 11.04 18.27 16.95
C LYS A 177 11.45 19.54 16.20
N SER A 178 10.50 20.39 15.86
CA SER A 178 10.72 21.75 15.33
C SER A 178 10.22 22.79 16.36
N PRO A 179 10.59 24.08 16.26
CA PRO A 179 10.14 25.12 17.20
C PRO A 179 8.61 25.33 17.21
N ARG A 180 7.85 24.67 16.34
CA ARG A 180 6.39 24.66 16.34
C ARG A 180 5.76 23.40 16.95
N GLU A 181 6.55 22.47 17.52
CA GLU A 181 6.15 21.17 18.09
C GLU A 181 4.82 20.64 17.55
N VAL A 182 4.87 19.92 16.42
CA VAL A 182 3.69 19.26 15.87
C VAL A 182 3.75 17.79 16.26
N SER A 183 2.75 17.33 17.00
CA SER A 183 2.52 15.91 17.27
C SER A 183 1.15 15.49 16.78
N MET A 184 1.07 14.30 16.22
CA MET A 184 -0.16 13.64 15.77
C MET A 184 -0.13 12.23 16.34
N LYS A 185 -1.25 11.74 16.84
CA LYS A 185 -1.40 10.35 17.27
C LYS A 185 -2.15 9.54 16.22
N LYS A 186 -1.89 8.25 16.19
CA LYS A 186 -2.66 7.29 15.42
C LYS A 186 -4.16 7.45 15.75
N ASN A 187 -4.95 7.52 14.70
CA ASN A 187 -6.39 7.78 14.66
C ASN A 187 -6.82 9.24 14.87
N ASP A 188 -5.89 10.20 14.99
CA ASP A 188 -6.25 11.61 14.98
C ASP A 188 -6.79 12.01 13.60
N VAL A 189 -7.94 12.69 13.55
CA VAL A 189 -8.49 13.24 12.31
C VAL A 189 -7.95 14.66 12.10
N LEU A 190 -7.33 14.90 10.96
CA LEU A 190 -6.58 16.12 10.66
C LEU A 190 -7.10 16.78 9.40
N ALA A 191 -7.24 18.10 9.41
CA ALA A 191 -7.62 18.83 8.23
C ALA A 191 -6.40 19.08 7.33
N LEU A 192 -6.49 18.70 6.06
CA LEU A 192 -5.50 19.05 5.06
C LEU A 192 -5.61 20.54 4.73
N LEU A 193 -4.52 21.26 4.93
CA LEU A 193 -4.41 22.66 4.50
C LEU A 193 -3.97 22.67 3.04
N ASN A 194 -4.92 22.94 2.14
CA ASN A 194 -4.63 23.03 0.71
C ASN A 194 -3.71 24.23 0.42
N SER A 195 -2.62 24.02 -0.33
CA SER A 195 -1.63 25.06 -0.70
C SER A 195 -2.16 26.14 -1.65
N ASN A 196 -3.41 26.03 -2.11
CA ASN A 196 -4.04 26.94 -3.07
C ASN A 196 -4.75 28.15 -2.43
N ASN A 197 -4.70 28.32 -1.12
CA ASN A 197 -5.16 29.55 -0.46
C ASN A 197 -3.97 30.47 -0.12
N LYS A 198 -3.36 31.04 -1.16
CA LYS A 198 -2.57 32.27 -1.07
C LYS A 198 -3.25 33.38 -1.85
#